data_AF-A0A2E8SFU8-F1
#
_entry.id   AF-A0A2E8SFU8-F1
#
_cell.length_a   1.000
_cell.length_b   1.000
_cell.length_c   1.000
_cell.angle_alpha   90.00
_cell.angle_beta   90.00
_cell.angle_gamma   90.00
#
_symmetry.space_group_name_H-M   'P 1'
#
loop_
_entity.id
_entity.type
_entity.pdbx_description
1 polymer ?
#
loop_
_entity_poly.entity_id
_entity_poly.type
_entity_poly.pdbx_seq_one_letter_code
_entity_poly.pdbx_strand_id
1 'polypeptide(L)'
;MKHLILLLCAFSFAQSPYAGYWQQEVDYVMDIRMDVETFRYSGTQQLTYTNHSPDTLSQVFYHLYFNAFQPGSDMDIRSRTIKDPDPRVGDRISKLNDEEIGFLHVSDLEQDGLAVAYEEEETILVVELATPLLPGDSTVLDMVFEGQVPVQIRRSGRNNKEGVDLSMTQWYPKLVEYDKDGWHPNPYVGREFHGVWGDFDVSITIDRNYVIGGTGYLQNPEEVGHGYAEKTKKSKSKTLTWRFVAPMVHDFAWAADPDFIHDMILGPNDVELHFFYLNNPDILENWKQLQEDTAKMLAFFNTNIGEYPYKQYSVIQGGDGGMEYPMCTLITG
;
A
#
# COMPACT_ATOMS: atom_id res chain seq x y z
N MET A 1 59.46 10.31 9.20
CA MET A 1 58.51 9.43 9.92
C MET A 1 57.11 9.85 9.50
N LYS A 2 56.38 8.99 8.80
CA LYS A 2 55.02 9.28 8.31
C LYS A 2 54.04 8.99 9.45
N HIS A 3 53.22 9.98 9.82
CA HIS A 3 52.12 9.76 10.77
C HIS A 3 50.94 9.12 10.04
N LEU A 4 50.55 7.95 10.51
CA LEU A 4 49.34 7.23 10.10
C LEU A 4 48.19 7.71 10.99
N ILE A 5 47.22 8.42 10.40
CA ILE A 5 45.97 8.79 11.07
C ILE A 5 44.99 7.65 10.84
N LEU A 6 44.61 6.97 11.91
CA LEU A 6 43.58 5.93 11.91
C LEU A 6 42.22 6.63 12.04
N LEU A 7 41.42 6.64 10.97
CA LEU A 7 40.00 7.00 11.07
C LEU A 7 39.26 5.81 11.70
N LEU A 8 38.75 5.99 12.91
CA LEU A 8 37.71 5.11 13.45
C LEU A 8 36.37 5.51 12.82
N CYS A 9 35.85 4.68 11.93
CA CYS A 9 34.43 4.69 11.59
C CYS A 9 33.65 4.12 12.78
N ALA A 10 32.98 4.98 13.54
CA ALA A 10 31.98 4.55 14.50
C ALA A 10 30.73 4.12 13.72
N PHE A 11 30.51 2.81 13.61
CA PHE A 11 29.19 2.27 13.29
C PHE A 11 28.32 2.45 14.53
N SER A 12 27.34 3.35 14.44
CA SER A 12 26.26 3.43 15.42
C SER A 12 25.35 2.23 15.22
N PHE A 13 25.58 1.14 15.96
CA PHE A 13 24.55 0.12 16.13
C PHE A 13 23.44 0.72 16.98
N ALA A 14 22.28 0.98 16.37
CA ALA A 14 21.07 1.24 17.13
C ALA A 14 20.75 -0.04 17.92
N GLN A 15 21.05 -0.05 19.22
CA GLN A 15 20.62 -1.12 20.10
C GLN A 15 19.10 -1.02 20.26
N SER A 16 18.41 -2.11 19.92
CA SER A 16 16.98 -2.25 20.18
C SER A 16 16.71 -1.98 21.68
N PRO A 17 15.73 -1.14 22.03
CA PRO A 17 15.50 -0.68 23.40
C PRO A 17 15.05 -1.80 24.36
N TYR A 18 14.76 -3.00 23.85
CA TYR A 18 14.36 -4.17 24.63
C TYR A 18 15.20 -5.39 24.27
N ALA A 19 15.86 -5.99 25.27
CA ALA A 19 16.56 -7.26 25.10
C ALA A 19 15.56 -8.33 24.60
N GLY A 20 15.79 -8.86 23.40
CA GLY A 20 14.94 -9.89 22.78
C GLY A 20 13.80 -9.37 21.91
N TYR A 21 13.71 -8.07 21.63
CA TYR A 21 12.79 -7.56 20.60
C TYR A 21 13.30 -7.87 19.20
N TRP A 22 12.40 -8.37 18.36
CA TRP A 22 12.56 -8.63 16.94
C TRP A 22 11.26 -8.23 16.24
N GLN A 23 11.35 -7.97 14.94
CA GLN A 23 10.22 -7.77 14.04
C GLN A 23 10.58 -8.45 12.73
N GLN A 24 9.59 -8.87 11.96
CA GLN A 24 9.87 -9.47 10.66
C GLN A 24 10.27 -8.41 9.63
N GLU A 25 10.84 -8.87 8.52
CA GLU A 25 11.25 -8.02 7.40
C GLU A 25 10.75 -8.61 6.08
N VAL A 26 10.33 -7.73 5.18
CA VAL A 26 9.82 -8.07 3.85
C VAL A 26 10.43 -7.18 2.78
N ASP A 27 10.63 -7.73 1.58
CA ASP A 27 10.93 -6.93 0.39
C ASP A 27 10.00 -7.34 -0.75
N TYR A 28 9.18 -6.40 -1.20
CA TYR A 28 8.20 -6.60 -2.28
C TYR A 28 8.73 -6.06 -3.60
N VAL A 29 8.67 -6.89 -4.63
CA VAL A 29 8.75 -6.47 -6.04
C VAL A 29 7.45 -6.84 -6.72
N MET A 30 6.72 -5.84 -7.22
CA MET A 30 5.39 -6.04 -7.79
C MET A 30 5.26 -5.47 -9.21
N ASP A 31 4.57 -6.19 -10.08
CA ASP A 31 4.17 -5.73 -11.42
C ASP A 31 2.66 -5.91 -11.57
N ILE A 32 1.95 -4.79 -11.69
CA ILE A 32 0.49 -4.69 -11.68
C ILE A 32 0.02 -4.15 -13.02
N ARG A 33 -1.01 -4.78 -13.59
CA ARG A 33 -1.69 -4.30 -14.80
C ARG A 33 -3.14 -4.03 -14.49
N MET A 34 -3.50 -2.74 -14.46
CA MET A 34 -4.85 -2.27 -14.17
C MET A 34 -5.64 -2.05 -15.46
N ASP A 35 -6.81 -2.68 -15.54
CA ASP A 35 -7.83 -2.38 -16.53
C ASP A 35 -8.89 -1.48 -15.89
N VAL A 36 -8.91 -0.22 -16.33
CA VAL A 36 -9.83 0.80 -15.82
C VAL A 36 -11.22 0.73 -16.44
N GLU A 37 -11.40 -0.02 -17.53
CA GLU A 37 -12.73 -0.22 -18.12
C GLU A 37 -13.52 -1.26 -17.30
N THR A 38 -12.84 -2.30 -16.82
CA THR A 38 -13.46 -3.38 -16.03
C THR A 38 -13.17 -3.29 -14.53
N PHE A 39 -12.25 -2.41 -14.11
CA PHE A 39 -11.76 -2.29 -12.74
C PHE A 39 -11.16 -3.59 -12.17
N ARG A 40 -10.61 -4.41 -13.06
CA ARG A 40 -9.87 -5.63 -12.71
C ARG A 40 -8.38 -5.43 -12.98
N TYR A 41 -7.58 -6.21 -12.29
CA TYR A 41 -6.14 -6.16 -12.45
C TYR A 41 -5.50 -7.53 -12.24
N SER A 42 -4.39 -7.75 -12.94
CA SER A 42 -3.49 -8.86 -12.70
C SER A 42 -2.24 -8.35 -12.00
N GLY A 43 -1.72 -9.12 -11.05
CA GLY A 43 -0.48 -8.81 -10.35
C GLY A 43 0.46 -10.01 -10.30
N THR A 44 1.75 -9.73 -10.42
CA THR A 44 2.80 -10.62 -9.95
C THR A 44 3.51 -9.97 -8.77
N GLN A 45 3.82 -10.75 -7.76
CA GLN A 45 4.53 -10.31 -6.57
C GLN A 45 5.64 -11.30 -6.26
N GLN A 46 6.87 -10.80 -6.16
CA GLN A 46 7.97 -11.50 -5.52
C GLN A 46 8.17 -10.89 -4.15
N LEU A 47 8.09 -11.71 -3.11
CA LEU A 47 8.28 -11.31 -1.73
C LEU A 47 9.49 -12.04 -1.15
N THR A 48 10.53 -11.31 -0.78
CA THR A 48 11.56 -11.87 0.11
C THR A 48 11.08 -11.69 1.55
N TYR A 49 10.98 -12.77 2.31
CA TYR A 49 10.60 -12.74 3.72
C TYR A 49 11.75 -13.23 4.58
N THR A 50 12.18 -12.41 5.54
CA THR A 50 13.25 -12.76 6.48
C THR A 50 12.66 -13.02 7.86
N ASN A 51 12.91 -14.23 8.39
CA ASN A 51 12.41 -14.65 9.68
C ASN A 51 13.38 -14.24 10.80
N HIS A 52 13.09 -13.14 11.49
CA HIS A 52 13.83 -12.69 12.67
C HIS A 52 13.32 -13.29 13.99
N SER A 53 12.26 -14.10 13.95
CA SER A 53 11.75 -14.77 15.13
C SER A 53 12.68 -15.90 15.60
N PRO A 54 12.59 -16.33 16.88
CA PRO A 54 13.31 -17.52 17.36
C PRO A 54 12.67 -18.84 16.90
N ASP A 55 11.57 -18.79 16.15
CA ASP A 55 10.77 -19.95 15.77
C ASP A 55 11.07 -20.43 14.36
N THR A 56 10.90 -21.73 14.13
CA THR A 56 10.84 -22.28 12.77
C THR A 56 9.42 -22.17 12.24
N LEU A 57 9.24 -21.46 11.13
CA LEU A 57 7.94 -21.25 10.50
C LEU A 57 7.71 -22.32 9.42
N SER A 58 6.59 -23.01 9.48
CA SER A 58 6.18 -24.01 8.46
C SER A 58 5.05 -23.53 7.56
N GLN A 59 4.48 -22.37 7.87
CA GLN A 59 3.39 -21.76 7.13
C GLN A 59 3.51 -20.24 7.22
N VAL A 60 2.94 -19.55 6.25
CA VAL A 60 2.75 -18.10 6.26
C VAL A 60 1.31 -17.77 5.89
N PHE A 61 0.89 -16.55 6.18
CA PHE A 61 -0.46 -16.09 5.90
C PHE A 61 -0.41 -14.78 5.13
N TYR A 62 -1.37 -14.58 4.22
CA TYR A 62 -1.59 -13.28 3.57
C TYR A 62 -3.01 -12.78 3.86
N HIS A 63 -3.16 -11.47 3.95
CA HIS A 63 -4.46 -10.81 3.89
C HIS A 63 -4.88 -10.57 2.44
N LEU A 64 -6.10 -11.00 2.13
CA LEU A 64 -6.81 -10.78 0.87
C LEU A 64 -7.97 -9.80 1.10
N TYR A 65 -7.65 -8.58 1.53
CA TYR A 65 -8.63 -7.64 2.11
C TYR A 65 -9.83 -7.34 1.22
N PHE A 66 -9.67 -7.33 -0.10
CA PHE A 66 -10.78 -7.07 -1.02
C PHE A 66 -11.88 -8.13 -0.93
N ASN A 67 -11.58 -9.35 -0.50
CA ASN A 67 -12.58 -10.41 -0.32
C ASN A 67 -13.62 -10.08 0.76
N ALA A 68 -13.36 -9.10 1.63
CA ALA A 68 -14.35 -8.59 2.58
C ALA A 68 -15.54 -7.88 1.92
N PHE A 69 -15.39 -7.39 0.68
CA PHE A 69 -16.41 -6.65 -0.05
C PHE A 69 -17.26 -7.58 -0.95
N GLN A 70 -17.65 -8.74 -0.41
CA GLN A 70 -18.51 -9.72 -1.06
C GLN A 70 -19.77 -9.97 -0.21
N PRO A 71 -20.97 -10.12 -0.81
CA PRO A 71 -22.15 -10.53 -0.06
C PRO A 71 -21.91 -11.83 0.73
N GLY A 72 -22.21 -11.82 2.02
CA GLY A 72 -22.00 -12.97 2.90
C GLY A 72 -20.60 -13.09 3.51
N SER A 73 -19.67 -12.17 3.21
CA SER A 73 -18.39 -12.07 3.91
C SER A 73 -18.59 -11.82 5.41
N ASP A 74 -17.56 -12.10 6.21
CA ASP A 74 -17.55 -11.78 7.64
C ASP A 74 -17.80 -10.28 7.87
N MET A 75 -17.26 -9.41 7.02
CA MET A 75 -17.49 -7.96 7.10
C MET A 75 -18.96 -7.60 6.84
N ASP A 76 -19.60 -8.19 5.83
CA ASP A 76 -21.02 -7.97 5.51
C ASP A 76 -21.94 -8.49 6.62
N ILE A 77 -21.72 -9.72 7.09
CA ILE A 77 -22.53 -10.30 8.15
C ILE A 77 -22.39 -9.49 9.42
N ARG A 78 -21.15 -9.12 9.78
CA ARG A 78 -20.88 -8.34 10.99
C ARG A 78 -21.50 -6.96 10.92
N SER A 79 -21.37 -6.23 9.81
CA SER A 79 -21.91 -4.86 9.68
C SER A 79 -23.44 -4.82 9.80
N ARG A 80 -24.13 -5.94 9.59
CA ARG A 80 -25.58 -6.07 9.73
C ARG A 80 -26.05 -6.62 11.07
N THR A 81 -25.17 -7.24 11.86
CA THR A 81 -25.56 -7.99 13.07
C THR A 81 -25.09 -7.38 14.39
N ILE A 82 -24.09 -6.51 14.38
CA ILE A 82 -23.62 -5.85 15.60
C ILE A 82 -24.55 -4.69 16.04
N LYS A 83 -24.52 -4.39 17.34
CA LYS A 83 -25.35 -3.34 17.94
C LYS A 83 -25.04 -1.93 17.40
N ASP A 84 -23.78 -1.67 17.07
CA ASP A 84 -23.28 -0.36 16.65
C ASP A 84 -22.38 -0.51 15.41
N PRO A 85 -22.98 -0.71 14.23
CA PRO A 85 -22.22 -0.90 12.99
C PRO A 85 -21.67 0.43 12.46
N ASP A 86 -20.58 0.36 11.70
CA ASP A 86 -20.10 1.53 10.97
C ASP A 86 -21.19 1.97 9.96
N PRO A 87 -21.77 3.18 10.13
CA PRO A 87 -22.87 3.63 9.29
C PRO A 87 -22.46 3.83 7.82
N ARG A 88 -21.16 3.91 7.52
CA ARG A 88 -20.65 3.98 6.15
C ARG A 88 -20.75 2.63 5.44
N VAL A 89 -20.68 1.51 6.18
CA VAL A 89 -20.78 0.17 5.62
C VAL A 89 -22.24 -0.29 5.61
N GLY A 90 -22.88 -0.35 6.79
CA GLY A 90 -24.28 -0.79 6.92
C GLY A 90 -24.57 -2.10 6.18
N ASP A 91 -25.61 -2.11 5.36
CA ASP A 91 -26.04 -3.24 4.53
C ASP A 91 -25.54 -3.16 3.07
N ARG A 92 -24.62 -2.25 2.77
CA ARG A 92 -24.19 -1.96 1.38
C ARG A 92 -23.50 -3.14 0.72
N ILE A 93 -22.72 -3.93 1.46
CA ILE A 93 -21.98 -5.08 0.92
C ILE A 93 -22.95 -6.17 0.45
N SER A 94 -23.99 -6.50 1.23
CA SER A 94 -25.01 -7.48 0.85
C SER A 94 -25.78 -7.18 -0.44
N LYS A 95 -25.65 -5.97 -0.99
CA LYS A 95 -26.35 -5.49 -2.19
C LYS A 95 -25.48 -5.45 -3.44
N LEU A 96 -24.18 -5.71 -3.29
CA LEU A 96 -23.24 -5.68 -4.41
C LEU A 96 -23.53 -6.82 -5.39
N ASN A 97 -23.41 -6.52 -6.68
CA ASN A 97 -23.39 -7.53 -7.75
C ASN A 97 -21.95 -7.92 -8.12
N ASP A 98 -21.81 -8.90 -9.02
CA ASP A 98 -20.53 -9.49 -9.42
C ASP A 98 -19.54 -8.46 -10.01
N GLU A 99 -20.01 -7.37 -10.64
CA GLU A 99 -19.16 -6.29 -11.14
C GLU A 99 -18.81 -5.24 -10.06
N GLU A 100 -19.51 -5.23 -8.94
CA GLU A 100 -19.35 -4.26 -7.85
C GLU A 100 -18.54 -4.78 -6.65
N ILE A 101 -18.45 -6.11 -6.49
CA ILE A 101 -17.67 -6.72 -5.42
C ILE A 101 -16.17 -6.46 -5.54
N GLY A 102 -15.48 -6.61 -4.42
CA GLY A 102 -14.02 -6.68 -4.38
C GLY A 102 -13.57 -8.13 -4.28
N PHE A 103 -12.46 -8.47 -4.93
CA PHE A 103 -11.77 -9.72 -4.65
C PHE A 103 -10.26 -9.64 -4.91
N LEU A 104 -9.56 -10.58 -4.31
CA LEU A 104 -8.19 -10.99 -4.59
C LEU A 104 -8.16 -12.52 -4.64
N HIS A 105 -7.66 -13.06 -5.76
CA HIS A 105 -7.51 -14.50 -5.97
C HIS A 105 -6.09 -14.83 -6.41
N VAL A 106 -5.47 -15.78 -5.72
CA VAL A 106 -4.13 -16.31 -5.97
C VAL A 106 -4.23 -17.53 -6.89
N SER A 107 -3.61 -17.40 -8.05
CA SER A 107 -3.62 -18.42 -9.11
C SER A 107 -2.37 -19.30 -9.12
N ASP A 108 -1.27 -18.80 -8.56
CA ASP A 108 0.01 -19.50 -8.49
C ASP A 108 0.83 -18.95 -7.31
N LEU A 109 1.54 -19.84 -6.62
CA LEU A 109 2.41 -19.50 -5.50
C LEU A 109 3.54 -20.53 -5.38
N GLU A 110 4.78 -20.03 -5.34
CA GLU A 110 6.00 -20.83 -5.17
C GLU A 110 6.84 -20.29 -4.01
N GLN A 111 7.53 -21.19 -3.31
CA GLN A 111 8.59 -20.90 -2.35
C GLN A 111 9.93 -21.34 -2.95
N ASP A 112 10.85 -20.40 -3.16
CA ASP A 112 12.19 -20.66 -3.70
C ASP A 112 12.15 -21.50 -5.01
N GLY A 113 11.15 -21.24 -5.86
CA GLY A 113 10.90 -21.96 -7.12
C GLY A 113 10.23 -23.33 -6.99
N LEU A 114 9.70 -23.66 -5.81
CA LEU A 114 8.91 -24.88 -5.57
C LEU A 114 7.45 -24.51 -5.28
N ALA A 115 6.52 -25.11 -6.02
CA ALA A 115 5.10 -24.94 -5.75
C ALA A 115 4.72 -25.31 -4.31
N VAL A 116 3.90 -24.47 -3.68
CA VAL A 116 3.39 -24.67 -2.31
C VAL A 116 1.90 -25.01 -2.32
N ALA A 117 1.44 -25.68 -1.27
CA ALA A 117 0.01 -25.83 -1.03
C ALA A 117 -0.54 -24.58 -0.36
N TYR A 118 -1.72 -24.12 -0.78
CA TYR A 118 -2.37 -22.97 -0.18
C TYR A 118 -3.90 -23.10 -0.23
N GLU A 119 -4.58 -22.38 0.66
CA GLU A 119 -6.04 -22.31 0.75
C GLU A 119 -6.48 -20.87 0.99
N GLU A 120 -7.50 -20.41 0.25
CA GLU A 120 -8.15 -19.12 0.46
C GLU A 120 -9.34 -19.29 1.42
N GLU A 121 -9.20 -18.73 2.61
CA GLU A 121 -10.24 -18.62 3.64
C GLU A 121 -10.76 -17.16 3.70
N GLU A 122 -11.66 -16.82 2.77
CA GLU A 122 -12.23 -15.48 2.62
C GLU A 122 -11.15 -14.39 2.50
N THR A 123 -10.82 -13.70 3.61
CA THR A 123 -9.84 -12.60 3.63
C THR A 123 -8.43 -13.06 4.00
N ILE A 124 -8.21 -14.37 4.15
CA ILE A 124 -6.94 -14.96 4.56
C ILE A 124 -6.50 -15.99 3.52
N LEU A 125 -5.25 -15.93 3.09
CA LEU A 125 -4.58 -17.01 2.36
C LEU A 125 -3.68 -17.75 3.35
N VAL A 126 -3.90 -19.06 3.50
CA VAL A 126 -3.04 -19.95 4.29
C VAL A 126 -2.07 -20.62 3.33
N VAL A 127 -0.77 -20.56 3.61
CA VAL A 127 0.28 -21.10 2.73
C VAL A 127 1.16 -22.06 3.52
N GLU A 128 1.21 -23.31 3.11
CA GLU A 128 2.15 -24.31 3.64
C GLU A 128 3.50 -24.18 2.93
N LEU A 129 4.55 -23.81 3.68
CA LEU A 129 5.88 -23.68 3.11
C LEU A 129 6.41 -25.05 2.66
N ALA A 130 6.94 -25.13 1.44
CA ALA A 130 7.61 -26.31 0.90
C ALA A 130 8.83 -26.73 1.74
N THR A 131 9.55 -25.75 2.29
CA THR A 131 10.63 -25.95 3.26
C THR A 131 10.42 -25.07 4.48
N PRO A 132 10.50 -25.61 5.72
CA PRO A 132 10.41 -24.79 6.93
C PRO A 132 11.46 -23.68 6.95
N LEU A 133 11.03 -22.46 7.27
CA LEU A 133 11.87 -21.28 7.37
C LEU A 133 12.46 -21.18 8.78
N LEU A 134 13.77 -21.36 8.89
CA LEU A 134 14.48 -21.35 10.18
C LEU A 134 14.67 -19.93 10.73
N PRO A 135 14.95 -19.78 12.04
CA PRO A 135 15.35 -18.50 12.62
C PRO A 135 16.58 -17.89 11.93
N GLY A 136 16.44 -16.64 11.49
CA GLY A 136 17.48 -15.87 10.80
C GLY A 136 17.62 -16.13 9.30
N ASP A 137 16.88 -17.10 8.75
CA ASP A 137 16.87 -17.40 7.32
C ASP A 137 15.83 -16.54 6.57
N SER A 138 15.99 -16.47 5.25
CA SER A 138 15.05 -15.83 4.34
C SER A 138 14.57 -16.81 3.27
N THR A 139 13.39 -16.55 2.71
CA THR A 139 12.82 -17.30 1.58
C THR A 139 12.18 -16.34 0.60
N VAL A 140 12.09 -16.73 -0.66
CA VAL A 140 11.39 -15.99 -1.71
C VAL A 140 10.04 -16.65 -1.98
N LEU A 141 8.97 -15.85 -1.93
CA LEU A 141 7.61 -16.24 -2.26
C LEU A 141 7.18 -15.52 -3.55
N ASP A 142 7.09 -16.26 -4.64
CA ASP A 142 6.65 -15.76 -5.95
C ASP A 142 5.17 -16.08 -6.14
N MET A 143 4.36 -15.05 -6.40
CA MET A 143 2.91 -15.12 -6.44
C MET A 143 2.34 -14.50 -7.72
N VAL A 144 1.35 -15.16 -8.31
CA VAL A 144 0.50 -14.60 -9.37
C VAL A 144 -0.94 -14.52 -8.87
N PHE A 145 -1.53 -13.33 -8.95
CA PHE A 145 -2.88 -13.08 -8.47
C PHE A 145 -3.67 -12.18 -9.43
N GLU A 146 -4.99 -12.22 -9.29
CA GLU A 146 -5.90 -11.26 -9.89
C GLU A 146 -6.75 -10.58 -8.83
N GLY A 147 -7.23 -9.39 -9.14
CA GLY A 147 -8.16 -8.67 -8.26
C GLY A 147 -9.21 -7.88 -9.02
N GLN A 148 -10.27 -7.54 -8.31
CA GLN A 148 -11.30 -6.61 -8.75
C GLN A 148 -11.48 -5.54 -7.68
N VAL A 149 -11.48 -4.29 -8.11
CA VAL A 149 -11.65 -3.15 -7.22
C VAL A 149 -13.14 -3.03 -6.85
N PRO A 150 -13.52 -3.12 -5.57
CA PRO A 150 -14.91 -2.95 -5.15
C PRO A 150 -15.38 -1.53 -5.44
N VAL A 151 -16.68 -1.34 -5.68
CA VAL A 151 -17.26 0.01 -5.53
C VAL A 151 -16.96 0.53 -4.12
N GLN A 152 -16.66 1.82 -4.00
CA GLN A 152 -16.21 2.40 -2.73
C GLN A 152 -17.22 2.17 -1.59
N ILE A 153 -16.93 1.21 -0.70
CA ILE A 153 -17.70 0.99 0.53
C ILE A 153 -17.02 1.69 1.70
N ARG A 154 -15.74 1.36 1.95
CA ARG A 154 -14.96 1.85 3.08
C ARG A 154 -13.46 1.86 2.76
N ARG A 155 -12.81 3.01 2.90
CA ARG A 155 -11.37 3.28 2.63
C ARG A 155 -10.96 3.03 1.18
N SER A 156 -10.97 1.79 0.73
CA SER A 156 -10.64 1.40 -0.65
C SER A 156 -11.87 1.28 -1.53
N GLY A 157 -11.65 1.45 -2.83
CA GLY A 157 -12.58 1.11 -3.88
C GLY A 157 -12.50 2.05 -5.06
N ARG A 158 -13.46 1.90 -5.96
CA ARG A 158 -13.62 2.71 -7.16
C ARG A 158 -14.83 3.61 -7.09
N ASN A 159 -14.80 4.67 -7.89
CA ASN A 159 -15.91 5.60 -8.11
C ASN A 159 -16.47 6.11 -6.78
N ASN A 160 -15.63 6.76 -5.98
CA ASN A 160 -16.08 7.30 -4.69
C ASN A 160 -17.14 8.40 -4.90
N LYS A 161 -17.75 8.87 -3.81
CA LYS A 161 -18.83 9.87 -3.88
C LYS A 161 -18.40 11.23 -4.46
N GLU A 162 -17.10 11.50 -4.50
CA GLU A 162 -16.53 12.74 -5.03
C GLU A 162 -16.10 12.62 -6.49
N GLY A 163 -16.25 11.42 -7.08
CA GLY A 163 -15.92 11.16 -8.48
C GLY A 163 -14.49 10.70 -8.71
N VAL A 164 -13.72 10.37 -7.66
CA VAL A 164 -12.39 9.78 -7.81
C VAL A 164 -12.53 8.34 -8.28
N ASP A 165 -11.86 8.01 -9.39
CA ASP A 165 -11.95 6.70 -10.02
C ASP A 165 -11.37 5.57 -9.16
N LEU A 166 -10.17 5.74 -8.60
CA LEU A 166 -9.47 4.67 -7.88
C LEU A 166 -8.87 5.14 -6.55
N SER A 167 -9.24 4.44 -5.47
CA SER A 167 -8.62 4.52 -4.14
C SER A 167 -8.12 3.14 -3.73
N MET A 168 -6.84 2.88 -4.00
CA MET A 168 -6.22 1.55 -3.94
C MET A 168 -5.43 1.41 -2.64
N THR A 169 -6.13 0.88 -1.64
CA THR A 169 -5.59 0.63 -0.31
C THR A 169 -5.90 -0.83 0.01
N GLN A 170 -4.98 -1.56 0.63
CA GLN A 170 -5.23 -2.98 0.96
C GLN A 170 -5.55 -3.82 -0.30
N TRP A 171 -4.91 -3.51 -1.42
CA TRP A 171 -5.28 -3.96 -2.76
C TRP A 171 -4.43 -5.13 -3.28
N TYR A 172 -3.50 -5.64 -2.49
CA TYR A 172 -2.61 -6.76 -2.87
C TYR A 172 -2.63 -7.82 -1.77
N PRO A 173 -2.30 -9.09 -2.09
CA PRO A 173 -2.04 -10.11 -1.09
C PRO A 173 -0.87 -9.68 -0.18
N LYS A 174 -1.20 -9.24 1.03
CA LYS A 174 -0.24 -8.65 1.95
C LYS A 174 0.15 -9.65 3.03
N LEU A 175 1.45 -9.89 3.21
CA LEU A 175 1.92 -10.82 4.24
C LEU A 175 1.46 -10.37 5.63
N VAL A 176 0.91 -11.32 6.39
CA VAL A 176 0.45 -11.13 7.77
C VAL A 176 1.66 -10.99 8.69
N GLU A 177 1.56 -10.14 9.71
CA GLU A 177 2.61 -10.02 10.72
C GLU A 177 2.70 -11.29 11.58
N TYR A 178 3.94 -11.75 11.83
CA TYR A 178 4.28 -12.71 12.88
C TYR A 178 5.06 -11.97 13.95
N ASP A 179 4.57 -11.91 15.18
CA ASP A 179 5.28 -11.29 16.30
C ASP A 179 5.40 -12.25 17.49
N LYS A 180 5.78 -11.72 18.66
CA LYS A 180 5.92 -12.49 19.91
C LYS A 180 4.65 -13.28 20.33
N ASP A 181 3.48 -12.90 19.84
CA ASP A 181 2.19 -13.54 20.11
C ASP A 181 1.77 -14.50 18.98
N GLY A 182 2.60 -14.66 17.95
CA GLY A 182 2.40 -15.54 16.80
C GLY A 182 1.89 -14.79 15.57
N TRP A 183 1.23 -15.53 14.67
CA TRP A 183 0.61 -14.96 13.48
C TRP A 183 -0.64 -14.16 13.84
N HIS A 184 -0.89 -13.06 13.11
CA HIS A 184 -2.10 -12.24 13.25
C HIS A 184 -3.09 -12.35 12.06
N PRO A 185 -3.53 -13.55 11.62
CA PRO A 185 -4.37 -13.73 10.44
C PRO A 185 -5.85 -13.46 10.76
N ASN A 186 -6.15 -12.31 11.36
CA ASN A 186 -7.51 -11.96 11.76
C ASN A 186 -8.34 -11.62 10.51
N PRO A 187 -9.55 -12.20 10.35
CA PRO A 187 -10.45 -11.85 9.26
C PRO A 187 -10.73 -10.34 9.21
N TYR A 188 -10.71 -9.78 8.00
CA TYR A 188 -10.90 -8.36 7.83
C TYR A 188 -12.36 -7.95 7.95
N VAL A 189 -12.67 -7.15 8.96
CA VAL A 189 -14.01 -6.64 9.24
C VAL A 189 -14.05 -5.10 9.37
N GLY A 190 -13.21 -4.41 8.60
CA GLY A 190 -13.15 -2.95 8.61
C GLY A 190 -12.40 -2.34 9.80
N ARG A 191 -11.34 -3.00 10.28
CA ARG A 191 -10.51 -2.57 11.42
C ARG A 191 -9.10 -2.13 11.00
N GLU A 192 -8.26 -1.78 11.97
CA GLU A 192 -6.87 -1.38 11.75
C GLU A 192 -5.97 -2.54 11.32
N PHE A 193 -4.85 -2.20 10.70
CA PHE A 193 -3.94 -3.13 10.05
C PHE A 193 -2.64 -3.27 10.84
N HIS A 194 -2.10 -4.49 10.88
CA HIS A 194 -0.78 -4.81 11.38
C HIS A 194 0.01 -5.42 10.22
N GLY A 195 1.24 -4.99 9.98
CA GLY A 195 1.98 -5.44 8.80
C GLY A 195 3.49 -5.33 8.98
N VAL A 196 4.17 -6.15 8.20
CA VAL A 196 5.63 -6.29 8.22
C VAL A 196 6.28 -5.08 7.56
N TRP A 197 7.34 -4.56 8.19
CA TRP A 197 8.12 -3.45 7.65
C TRP A 197 9.08 -3.93 6.57
N GLY A 198 9.24 -3.14 5.52
CA GLY A 198 10.01 -3.56 4.37
C GLY A 198 10.15 -2.56 3.24
N ASP A 199 10.87 -2.95 2.20
CA ASP A 199 11.01 -2.19 0.98
C ASP A 199 9.99 -2.62 -0.07
N PHE A 200 9.49 -1.66 -0.86
CA PHE A 200 8.53 -1.89 -1.93
C PHE A 200 9.05 -1.31 -3.24
N ASP A 201 9.14 -2.12 -4.29
CA ASP A 201 9.34 -1.72 -5.69
C ASP A 201 8.12 -2.11 -6.50
N VAL A 202 7.27 -1.14 -6.81
CA VAL A 202 5.92 -1.36 -7.36
C VAL A 202 5.82 -0.72 -8.73
N SER A 203 5.60 -1.55 -9.75
CA SER A 203 5.30 -1.13 -11.11
C SER A 203 3.81 -1.24 -11.40
N ILE A 204 3.16 -0.12 -11.71
CA ILE A 204 1.73 -0.05 -12.02
C ILE A 204 1.56 0.37 -13.46
N THR A 205 1.06 -0.55 -14.29
CA THR A 205 0.70 -0.28 -15.69
C THR A 205 -0.79 0.00 -15.79
N ILE A 206 -1.16 1.21 -16.22
CA ILE A 206 -2.54 1.69 -16.31
C ILE A 206 -2.75 2.53 -17.58
N ASP A 207 -3.99 2.85 -17.93
CA ASP A 207 -4.31 3.78 -19.02
C ASP A 207 -3.50 5.08 -18.89
N ARG A 208 -2.95 5.54 -20.03
CA ARG A 208 -1.98 6.63 -20.10
C ARG A 208 -2.52 7.99 -19.65
N ASN A 209 -3.84 8.14 -19.50
CA ASN A 209 -4.43 9.41 -19.09
C ASN A 209 -4.47 9.54 -17.56
N TYR A 210 -4.41 8.43 -16.83
CA TYR A 210 -4.44 8.43 -15.36
C TYR A 210 -3.18 9.06 -14.78
N VAL A 211 -3.39 9.91 -13.79
CA VAL A 211 -2.35 10.43 -12.88
C VAL A 211 -2.36 9.56 -11.63
N ILE A 212 -1.19 9.10 -11.17
CA ILE A 212 -1.07 8.32 -9.94
C ILE A 212 -0.38 9.14 -8.85
N GLY A 213 -1.02 9.20 -7.68
CA GLY A 213 -0.41 9.62 -6.42
C GLY A 213 -0.38 8.44 -5.45
N GLY A 214 0.66 8.32 -4.63
CA GLY A 214 0.74 7.21 -3.67
C GLY A 214 1.96 7.24 -2.76
N THR A 215 2.18 6.10 -2.14
CA THR A 215 3.37 5.74 -1.37
C THR A 215 4.59 5.63 -2.30
N GLY A 216 5.76 6.06 -1.82
CA GLY A 216 7.03 5.85 -2.51
C GLY A 216 7.44 6.97 -3.46
N TYR A 217 8.71 6.88 -3.87
CA TYR A 217 9.36 7.79 -4.81
C TYR A 217 9.17 7.29 -6.24
N LEU A 218 8.64 8.14 -7.12
CA LEU A 218 8.51 7.81 -8.53
C LEU A 218 9.88 7.75 -9.21
N GLN A 219 10.19 6.61 -9.83
CA GLN A 219 11.51 6.34 -10.41
C GLN A 219 11.66 6.74 -11.89
N ASN A 220 10.54 6.97 -12.59
CA ASN A 220 10.54 7.28 -14.02
C ASN A 220 9.68 8.51 -14.38
N PRO A 221 9.86 9.66 -13.68
CA PRO A 221 9.00 10.83 -13.83
C PRO A 221 9.01 11.41 -15.26
N GLU A 222 10.15 11.40 -15.98
CA GLU A 222 10.22 11.94 -17.35
C GLU A 222 9.58 11.03 -18.41
N GLU A 223 9.30 9.77 -18.07
CA GLU A 223 8.59 8.82 -18.94
C GLU A 223 7.08 8.95 -18.77
N VAL A 224 6.62 9.07 -17.53
CA VAL A 224 5.19 9.20 -17.22
C VAL A 224 4.71 10.63 -17.49
N GLY A 225 5.36 11.66 -16.94
CA GLY A 225 4.91 13.05 -16.99
C GLY A 225 3.87 13.38 -15.91
N HIS A 226 2.73 13.95 -16.30
CA HIS A 226 1.58 14.24 -15.41
C HIS A 226 1.95 15.04 -14.14
N GLY A 227 2.69 16.13 -14.32
CA GLY A 227 3.09 17.04 -13.24
C GLY A 227 4.32 16.60 -12.44
N TYR A 228 4.78 15.35 -12.56
CA TYR A 228 6.01 14.91 -11.88
C TYR A 228 7.29 15.41 -12.57
N ALA A 229 7.30 15.45 -13.91
CA ALA A 229 8.37 16.06 -14.68
C ALA A 229 7.91 16.43 -16.09
N GLU A 230 8.71 17.25 -16.79
CA GLU A 230 8.55 17.44 -18.22
C GLU A 230 8.85 16.14 -18.97
N LYS A 231 7.91 15.72 -19.83
CA LYS A 231 8.01 14.44 -20.52
C LYS A 231 9.10 14.48 -21.59
N THR A 232 10.13 13.65 -21.44
CA THR A 232 11.26 13.59 -22.40
C THR A 232 11.07 12.52 -23.47
N LYS A 233 10.21 11.51 -23.22
CA LYS A 233 9.93 10.41 -24.15
C LYS A 233 8.46 10.43 -24.61
N LYS A 234 8.24 10.46 -25.93
CA LYS A 234 6.89 10.32 -26.52
C LYS A 234 6.58 8.84 -26.76
N SER A 235 5.72 8.26 -25.92
CA SER A 235 5.16 6.92 -26.15
C SER A 235 3.81 6.99 -26.88
N LYS A 236 3.61 6.09 -27.84
CA LYS A 236 2.31 5.85 -28.51
C LYS A 236 1.48 4.74 -27.83
N SER A 237 2.00 4.14 -26.76
CA SER A 237 1.24 3.14 -25.99
C SER A 237 -0.06 3.73 -25.46
N LYS A 238 -1.11 2.91 -25.34
CA LYS A 238 -2.35 3.29 -24.64
C LYS A 238 -2.17 3.31 -23.12
N THR A 239 -1.13 2.66 -22.61
CA THR A 239 -0.81 2.59 -21.18
C THR A 239 0.54 3.21 -20.86
N LEU A 240 0.73 3.58 -19.59
CA LEU A 240 2.02 3.95 -19.00
C LEU A 240 2.30 3.06 -17.79
N THR A 241 3.57 2.77 -17.54
CA THR A 241 4.02 2.05 -16.35
C THR A 241 4.67 3.04 -15.40
N TRP A 242 4.11 3.15 -14.20
CA TRP A 242 4.60 3.98 -13.11
C TRP A 242 5.39 3.09 -12.15
N ARG A 243 6.68 3.37 -11.92
CA ARG A 243 7.49 2.59 -10.97
C ARG A 243 7.77 3.41 -9.73
N PHE A 244 7.29 2.95 -8.59
CA PHE A 244 7.50 3.57 -7.28
C PHE A 244 8.41 2.71 -6.43
N VAL A 245 9.32 3.35 -5.68
CA VAL A 245 10.13 2.70 -4.66
C VAL A 245 9.87 3.33 -3.30
N ALA A 246 9.47 2.53 -2.31
CA ALA A 246 9.21 2.98 -0.95
C ALA A 246 10.03 2.15 0.04
N PRO A 247 11.13 2.69 0.59
CA PRO A 247 11.94 1.96 1.55
C PRO A 247 11.33 2.00 2.94
N MET A 248 11.50 0.94 3.73
CA MET A 248 11.16 0.88 5.16
C MET A 248 9.72 1.31 5.47
N VAL A 249 8.73 0.83 4.70
CA VAL A 249 7.30 1.05 4.96
C VAL A 249 6.59 -0.27 5.26
N HIS A 250 5.40 -0.22 5.86
CA HIS A 250 4.62 -1.43 6.19
C HIS A 250 3.39 -1.61 5.29
N ASP A 251 3.16 -0.70 4.33
CA ASP A 251 2.06 -0.76 3.38
C ASP A 251 2.35 0.11 2.16
N PHE A 252 1.70 -0.21 1.04
CA PHE A 252 1.77 0.56 -0.19
C PHE A 252 0.36 0.92 -0.65
N ALA A 253 0.03 2.21 -0.63
CA ALA A 253 -1.25 2.74 -1.07
C ALA A 253 -1.08 3.69 -2.26
N TRP A 254 -2.09 3.74 -3.11
CA TRP A 254 -2.13 4.70 -4.21
C TRP A 254 -3.57 5.06 -4.56
N ALA A 255 -3.74 6.14 -5.31
CA ALA A 255 -4.99 6.53 -5.92
C ALA A 255 -4.71 7.10 -7.30
N ALA A 256 -5.69 7.01 -8.18
CA ALA A 256 -5.53 7.46 -9.54
C ALA A 256 -6.84 7.94 -10.14
N ASP A 257 -6.71 8.95 -10.99
CA ASP A 257 -7.80 9.55 -11.73
C ASP A 257 -7.24 10.23 -12.99
N PRO A 258 -7.96 10.20 -14.14
CA PRO A 258 -7.52 10.91 -15.34
C PRO A 258 -7.54 12.44 -15.19
N ASP A 259 -8.35 12.98 -14.27
CA ASP A 259 -8.61 14.41 -14.11
C ASP A 259 -7.94 15.01 -12.87
N PHE A 260 -7.07 14.25 -12.19
CA PHE A 260 -6.27 14.79 -11.09
C PHE A 260 -5.37 15.94 -11.56
N ILE A 261 -5.53 17.08 -10.89
CA ILE A 261 -4.51 18.11 -10.78
C ILE A 261 -3.41 17.57 -9.87
N HIS A 262 -2.15 17.76 -10.28
CA HIS A 262 -0.98 17.47 -9.47
C HIS A 262 -0.21 18.76 -9.19
N ASP A 263 -0.23 19.21 -7.94
CA ASP A 263 0.66 20.25 -7.43
C ASP A 263 1.77 19.65 -6.58
N MET A 264 2.90 20.35 -6.51
CA MET A 264 3.99 20.02 -5.58
C MET A 264 4.54 21.30 -4.95
N ILE A 265 4.79 21.24 -3.64
CA ILE A 265 5.57 22.26 -2.92
C ILE A 265 6.68 21.59 -2.12
N LEU A 266 7.71 22.36 -1.78
CA LEU A 266 8.73 21.92 -0.83
C LEU A 266 8.29 22.23 0.61
N GLY A 267 8.29 21.20 1.45
CA GLY A 267 8.10 21.28 2.88
C GLY A 267 9.42 21.51 3.65
N PRO A 268 9.39 21.42 4.99
CA PRO A 268 10.61 21.45 5.80
C PRO A 268 11.57 20.32 5.41
N ASN A 269 12.88 20.58 5.52
CA ASN A 269 13.96 19.62 5.21
C ASN A 269 13.92 19.07 3.77
N ASP A 270 13.45 19.90 2.83
CA ASP A 270 13.33 19.60 1.39
C ASP A 270 12.47 18.36 1.10
N VAL A 271 11.47 18.08 1.95
CA VAL A 271 10.49 17.03 1.70
C VAL A 271 9.54 17.51 0.59
N GLU A 272 9.42 16.74 -0.49
CA GLU A 272 8.47 17.00 -1.57
C GLU A 272 7.05 16.66 -1.11
N LEU A 273 6.17 17.66 -1.08
CA LEU A 273 4.77 17.49 -0.72
C LEU A 273 3.93 17.52 -2.00
N HIS A 274 3.35 16.38 -2.34
CA HIS A 274 2.52 16.23 -3.55
C HIS A 274 1.04 16.28 -3.19
N PHE A 275 0.25 16.96 -4.03
CA PHE A 275 -1.19 17.12 -3.85
C PHE A 275 -1.90 16.69 -5.12
N PHE A 276 -2.83 15.73 -4.98
CA PHE A 276 -3.61 15.19 -6.08
C PHE A 276 -5.09 15.38 -5.81
N TYR A 277 -5.79 16.13 -6.66
CA TYR A 277 -7.20 16.46 -6.43
C TYR A 277 -7.92 16.79 -7.74
N LEU A 278 -9.24 16.61 -7.75
CA LEU A 278 -10.08 16.89 -8.90
C LEU A 278 -10.26 18.39 -9.08
N ASN A 279 -10.36 18.82 -10.34
CA ASN A 279 -10.64 20.20 -10.71
C ASN A 279 -12.12 20.57 -10.48
N ASN A 280 -12.55 20.58 -9.21
CA ASN A 280 -13.88 20.97 -8.80
C ASN A 280 -13.85 22.35 -8.09
N PRO A 281 -14.54 23.39 -8.63
CA PRO A 281 -14.58 24.72 -8.04
C PRO A 281 -14.99 24.77 -6.56
N ASP A 282 -15.80 23.81 -6.09
CA ASP A 282 -16.31 23.78 -4.72
C ASP A 282 -15.22 23.43 -3.69
N ILE A 283 -14.15 22.75 -4.10
CA ILE A 283 -13.07 22.27 -3.22
C ILE A 283 -11.70 22.89 -3.54
N LEU A 284 -11.55 23.52 -4.72
CA LEU A 284 -10.25 23.96 -5.22
C LEU A 284 -9.56 24.96 -4.27
N GLU A 285 -10.31 25.87 -3.67
CA GLU A 285 -9.75 26.82 -2.69
C GLU A 285 -9.23 26.12 -1.44
N ASN A 286 -9.96 25.12 -0.92
CA ASN A 286 -9.55 24.32 0.23
C ASN A 286 -8.26 23.55 -0.07
N TRP A 287 -8.19 22.91 -1.24
CA TRP A 287 -6.99 22.17 -1.67
C TRP A 287 -5.77 23.05 -1.83
N LYS A 288 -5.92 24.31 -2.26
CA LYS A 288 -4.80 25.27 -2.32
C LYS A 288 -4.35 25.72 -0.93
N GLN A 289 -5.29 25.99 -0.01
CA GLN A 289 -4.94 26.37 1.37
C GLN A 289 -4.27 25.20 2.12
N LEU A 290 -4.74 23.97 1.89
CA LEU A 290 -4.23 22.75 2.53
C LEU A 290 -2.72 22.54 2.29
N GLN A 291 -2.17 23.02 1.17
CA GLN A 291 -0.75 22.79 0.84
C GLN A 291 0.16 23.46 1.86
N GLU A 292 -0.08 24.73 2.16
CA GLU A 292 0.69 25.46 3.17
C GLU A 292 0.48 24.87 4.57
N ASP A 293 -0.75 24.47 4.90
CA ASP A 293 -1.05 23.91 6.21
C ASP A 293 -0.42 22.52 6.40
N THR A 294 -0.30 21.72 5.34
CA THR A 294 0.44 20.45 5.34
C THR A 294 1.92 20.69 5.64
N ALA A 295 2.55 21.69 5.01
CA ALA A 295 3.94 22.04 5.29
C ALA A 295 4.14 22.52 6.74
N LYS A 296 3.22 23.33 7.27
CA LYS A 296 3.23 23.76 8.68
C LYS A 296 3.07 22.58 9.64
N MET A 297 2.17 21.65 9.33
CA MET A 297 1.94 20.45 10.13
C MET A 297 3.17 19.55 10.16
N LEU A 298 3.82 19.33 9.02
CA LEU A 298 5.08 18.59 8.96
C LEU A 298 6.18 19.25 9.79
N ALA A 299 6.30 20.59 9.71
CA ALA A 299 7.30 21.33 10.50
C ALA A 299 7.03 21.24 12.01
N PHE A 300 5.75 21.25 12.40
CA PHE A 300 5.34 21.03 13.78
C PHE A 300 5.77 19.64 14.26
N PHE A 301 5.50 18.57 13.51
CA PHE A 301 5.91 17.22 13.90
C PHE A 301 7.42 17.03 13.93
N ASN A 302 8.15 17.57 12.94
CA ASN A 302 9.61 17.55 12.92
C ASN A 302 10.20 18.18 14.19
N THR A 303 9.59 19.25 14.69
CA THR A 303 10.06 19.96 15.89
C THR A 303 9.72 19.21 17.18
N ASN A 304 8.53 18.62 17.26
CA ASN A 304 7.97 18.12 18.52
C ASN A 304 8.12 16.60 18.72
N ILE A 305 8.26 15.83 17.65
CA ILE A 305 8.36 14.36 17.70
C ILE A 305 9.71 13.91 17.16
N GLY A 306 10.06 14.36 15.96
CA GLY A 306 11.28 13.96 15.27
C GLY A 306 11.12 14.18 13.78
N GLU A 307 12.25 14.29 13.08
CA GLU A 307 12.26 14.54 11.64
C GLU A 307 11.51 13.44 10.89
N TYR A 308 10.65 13.85 9.97
CA TYR A 308 10.01 12.96 9.02
C TYR A 308 11.08 12.18 8.23
N PRO A 309 11.04 10.84 8.25
CA PRO A 309 12.18 10.03 7.79
C PRO A 309 12.28 9.91 6.27
N TYR A 310 11.27 10.34 5.51
CA TYR A 310 11.21 10.20 4.05
C TYR A 310 11.37 11.54 3.32
N LYS A 311 11.72 11.47 2.03
CA LYS A 311 11.88 12.66 1.17
C LYS A 311 10.61 13.13 0.47
N GLN A 312 9.50 12.42 0.64
CA GLN A 312 8.24 12.72 -0.05
C GLN A 312 7.05 12.38 0.84
N TYR A 313 5.98 13.17 0.75
CA TYR A 313 4.66 12.83 1.27
C TYR A 313 3.56 13.25 0.28
N SER A 314 2.57 12.38 0.05
CA SER A 314 1.46 12.64 -0.89
C SER A 314 0.14 12.83 -0.14
N VAL A 315 -0.60 13.92 -0.43
CA VAL A 315 -1.98 14.13 0.01
C VAL A 315 -2.89 13.98 -1.19
N ILE A 316 -3.77 12.99 -1.15
CA ILE A 316 -4.49 12.53 -2.35
C ILE A 316 -6.00 12.56 -2.08
N GLN A 317 -6.77 13.16 -2.98
CA GLN A 317 -8.21 13.07 -2.93
C GLN A 317 -8.65 11.63 -3.19
N GLY A 318 -9.43 11.04 -2.29
CA GLY A 318 -9.87 9.66 -2.44
C GLY A 318 -10.51 9.06 -1.19
N GLY A 319 -10.97 7.83 -1.31
CA GLY A 319 -11.59 7.07 -0.24
C GLY A 319 -12.93 7.64 0.22
N ASP A 320 -13.22 7.52 1.51
CA ASP A 320 -14.51 7.86 2.13
C ASP A 320 -14.38 8.63 3.46
N GLY A 321 -13.35 9.47 3.59
CA GLY A 321 -13.07 10.27 4.76
C GLY A 321 -11.60 10.67 4.78
N GLY A 322 -10.87 10.31 5.84
CA GLY A 322 -9.40 10.39 5.89
C GLY A 322 -8.80 9.06 6.31
N MET A 323 -7.69 8.67 5.69
CA MET A 323 -6.88 7.53 6.12
C MET A 323 -5.41 7.75 5.80
N GLU A 324 -4.56 7.50 6.79
CA GLU A 324 -3.11 7.56 6.68
C GLU A 324 -2.53 6.23 6.19
N TYR A 325 -1.53 6.34 5.32
CA TYR A 325 -0.69 5.24 4.85
C TYR A 325 0.78 5.70 4.93
N PRO A 326 1.75 4.79 4.84
CA PRO A 326 3.14 5.19 4.72
C PRO A 326 3.33 6.11 3.51
N MET A 327 3.95 7.27 3.76
CA MET A 327 4.25 8.29 2.74
C MET A 327 3.05 8.93 2.03
N CYS A 328 1.80 8.60 2.37
CA CYS A 328 0.64 9.30 1.80
C CYS A 328 -0.59 9.28 2.71
N THR A 329 -1.55 10.16 2.43
CA THR A 329 -2.89 10.09 2.99
C THR A 329 -3.93 10.24 1.89
N LEU A 330 -5.01 9.48 1.99
CA LEU A 330 -6.21 9.67 1.18
C LEU A 330 -7.22 10.45 2.02
N ILE A 331 -7.72 11.55 1.46
CA ILE A 331 -8.72 12.40 2.10
C ILE A 331 -9.84 12.78 1.12
N THR A 332 -11.04 13.02 1.63
CA THR A 332 -12.13 13.66 0.90
C THR A 332 -11.88 15.18 0.80
N GLY A 333 -12.35 15.80 -0.29
CA GLY A 333 -12.11 17.19 -0.66
C GLY A 333 -12.97 18.25 0.01
#